data_AF-A0A1C5HDG5-F1
#
_entry.id   AF-A0A1C5HDG5-F1
#
_cell.length_a   1.000
_cell.length_b   1.000
_cell.length_c   1.000
_cell.angle_alpha   90.00
_cell.angle_beta   90.00
_cell.angle_gamma   90.00
#
_symmetry.space_group_name_H-M   'P 1'
#
loop_
_entity.id
_entity.type
_entity.pdbx_description
1 polymer ?
#
loop_
_entity_poly.entity_id
_entity_poly.type
_entity_poly.pdbx_seq_one_letter_code
_entity_poly.pdbx_strand_id
1 'polypeptide(L)'
;MASGVGLGWSVVRRLIWEVPDPSGRWRPVLPTGDGFAELDGTAVPEPDPDVAIRLWHPLHASVEEIRRWRDELTDRELRQPFKQAFREVYLLTPAEQQTETYSNRFAAHIVHYRQLYALMRGRGWTCSRLGPWDGGDTDDAYRVLPGGAWRVGFRHDYRDEQPDGVECASTDRVWFDRRAGGAWRTAPLADVPAIVLSEALRDVDLFVSVTSIAADPHWMDCGDDLHADYWRQASHAELTATAQTRRAALERIIPRTKLADRCELTERHLVVRGQLNTYRIHLGSGNILMEPANTYLCIVPARRGPQESVFLPFEDDRLALILSKAFLLAEDARITDPLIVAQLRAAR
;
A
#
# COMPACT_ATOMS: atom_id res chain seq x y z
N MET A 1 7.30 -26.30 -25.04
CA MET A 1 7.56 -25.47 -26.24
C MET A 1 8.74 -24.55 -25.97
N ALA A 2 9.81 -24.64 -26.78
CA ALA A 2 10.94 -23.69 -26.73
C ALA A 2 10.87 -22.77 -27.96
N SER A 3 10.73 -21.46 -27.71
CA SER A 3 10.97 -20.29 -28.60
C SER A 3 9.80 -19.30 -28.57
N GLY A 4 9.70 -18.55 -27.48
CA GLY A 4 8.69 -17.51 -27.32
C GLY A 4 8.82 -16.84 -25.96
N VAL A 5 9.92 -16.11 -25.73
CA VAL A 5 10.00 -15.15 -24.61
C VAL A 5 9.12 -13.96 -24.98
N GLY A 6 7.81 -14.19 -25.07
CA GLY A 6 6.84 -13.13 -25.29
C GLY A 6 6.84 -12.19 -24.08
N LEU A 7 6.45 -10.94 -24.30
CA LEU A 7 6.28 -9.94 -23.24
C LEU A 7 5.53 -10.49 -22.02
N GLY A 8 4.52 -11.34 -22.26
CA GLY A 8 3.76 -12.03 -21.20
C GLY A 8 4.59 -12.97 -20.31
N TRP A 9 5.57 -13.69 -20.85
CA TRP A 9 6.39 -14.62 -20.06
C TRP A 9 7.19 -13.92 -18.97
N SER A 10 7.69 -12.71 -19.27
CA SER A 10 8.45 -11.91 -18.30
C SER A 10 7.65 -11.53 -17.05
N VAL A 11 6.32 -11.44 -17.19
CA VAL A 11 5.36 -11.14 -16.12
C VAL A 11 4.93 -12.45 -15.44
N VAL A 12 4.50 -13.44 -16.22
CA VAL A 12 3.94 -14.71 -15.73
C VAL A 12 4.92 -15.46 -14.82
N ARG A 13 6.20 -15.54 -15.19
CA ARG A 13 7.24 -16.24 -14.42
C ARG A 13 7.56 -15.63 -13.06
N ARG A 14 7.07 -14.41 -12.79
CA ARG A 14 7.30 -13.68 -11.53
C ARG A 14 6.10 -13.74 -10.59
N LEU A 15 5.03 -14.41 -11.00
CA LEU A 15 3.82 -14.59 -10.21
C LEU A 15 3.77 -16.01 -9.65
N ILE A 16 3.20 -16.13 -8.45
CA ILE A 16 2.91 -17.41 -7.81
C ILE A 16 1.54 -17.88 -8.34
N TRP A 17 1.52 -19.05 -8.94
CA TRP A 17 0.30 -19.66 -9.48
C TRP A 17 -0.16 -20.77 -8.56
N GLU A 18 -1.42 -21.14 -8.63
CA GLU A 18 -1.93 -22.35 -8.02
C GLU A 18 -2.43 -23.31 -9.09
N VAL A 19 -1.97 -24.54 -9.01
CA VAL A 19 -2.39 -25.66 -9.86
C VAL A 19 -3.07 -26.71 -9.00
N PRO A 20 -4.16 -27.36 -9.47
CA PRO A 20 -4.77 -28.43 -8.72
C PRO A 20 -3.87 -29.67 -8.74
N ASP A 21 -3.82 -30.38 -7.62
CA ASP A 21 -3.22 -31.70 -7.52
C ASP A 21 -4.23 -32.80 -7.88
N PRO A 22 -3.81 -34.08 -7.99
CA PRO A 22 -4.73 -35.19 -8.26
C PRO A 22 -5.84 -35.39 -7.21
N SER A 23 -5.69 -34.82 -6.01
CA SER A 23 -6.72 -34.82 -4.95
C SER A 23 -7.66 -33.62 -5.02
N GLY A 24 -7.45 -32.69 -5.95
CA GLY A 24 -8.21 -31.45 -6.11
C GLY A 24 -7.76 -30.32 -5.19
N ARG A 25 -6.66 -30.49 -4.44
CA ARG A 25 -6.08 -29.41 -3.61
C ARG A 25 -5.24 -28.48 -4.47
N TRP A 26 -5.37 -27.18 -4.24
CA TRP A 26 -4.56 -26.17 -4.89
C TRP A 26 -3.15 -26.12 -4.30
N ARG A 27 -2.14 -26.17 -5.16
CA ARG A 27 -0.71 -26.12 -4.79
C ARG A 27 -0.05 -24.88 -5.37
N PRO A 28 0.63 -24.07 -4.55
CA PRO A 28 1.32 -22.88 -5.02
C PRO A 28 2.64 -23.23 -5.72
N VAL A 29 2.86 -22.66 -6.89
CA VAL A 29 3.99 -22.94 -7.77
C VAL A 29 4.53 -21.68 -8.44
N LEU A 30 5.82 -21.69 -8.79
CA LEU A 30 6.44 -20.72 -9.70
C LEU A 30 6.68 -21.34 -11.08
N PRO A 31 6.43 -20.62 -12.18
CA PRO A 31 6.83 -21.05 -13.50
C PRO A 31 8.36 -21.07 -13.62
N THR A 32 8.88 -22.13 -14.23
CA THR A 32 10.30 -22.37 -14.54
C THR A 32 10.48 -22.50 -16.06
N GLY A 33 11.72 -22.67 -16.53
CA GLY A 33 11.98 -22.83 -17.97
C GLY A 33 11.27 -24.04 -18.59
N ASP A 34 11.11 -25.11 -17.80
CA ASP A 34 10.67 -26.43 -18.28
C ASP A 34 9.38 -26.93 -17.60
N GLY A 35 8.66 -26.07 -16.87
CA GLY A 35 7.44 -26.44 -16.15
C GLY A 35 7.18 -25.57 -14.92
N PHE A 36 6.71 -26.16 -13.83
CA PHE A 36 6.46 -25.47 -12.57
C PHE A 36 7.32 -26.03 -11.44
N ALA A 37 7.54 -25.25 -10.39
CA ALA A 37 8.19 -25.74 -9.18
C ALA A 37 7.46 -25.22 -7.93
N GLU A 38 7.33 -26.09 -6.93
CA GLU A 38 6.91 -25.68 -5.59
C GLU A 38 8.03 -24.89 -4.89
N LEU A 39 7.69 -24.31 -3.75
CA LEU A 39 8.59 -23.48 -2.94
C LEU A 39 9.83 -24.22 -2.44
N ASP A 40 9.76 -25.54 -2.26
CA ASP A 40 10.90 -26.38 -1.87
C ASP A 40 11.75 -26.84 -3.07
N GLY A 41 11.41 -26.40 -4.29
CA GLY A 41 12.08 -26.78 -5.53
C GLY A 41 11.56 -28.07 -6.17
N THR A 42 10.55 -28.72 -5.59
CA THR A 42 9.92 -29.90 -6.19
C THR A 42 9.31 -29.54 -7.54
N ALA A 43 9.76 -30.22 -8.59
CA ALA A 43 9.23 -30.02 -9.94
C ALA A 43 7.78 -30.50 -10.03
N VAL A 44 6.93 -29.67 -10.62
CA VAL A 44 5.52 -29.95 -10.87
C VAL A 44 5.32 -29.96 -12.38
N PRO A 45 4.77 -31.05 -12.95
CA PRO A 45 4.48 -31.11 -14.38
C PRO A 45 3.47 -30.03 -14.76
N GLU A 46 3.56 -29.56 -16.00
CA GLU A 46 2.57 -28.65 -16.56
C GLU A 46 1.18 -29.31 -16.48
N PRO A 47 0.16 -28.61 -15.93
CA PRO A 47 -1.20 -29.14 -15.90
C PRO A 47 -1.72 -29.30 -17.34
N ASP A 48 -2.70 -30.19 -17.52
CA ASP A 48 -3.40 -30.34 -18.79
C ASP A 48 -3.98 -28.97 -19.25
N PRO A 49 -3.90 -28.61 -20.54
CA PRO A 49 -4.41 -27.33 -21.05
C PRO A 49 -5.86 -26.98 -20.64
N ASP A 50 -6.70 -27.99 -20.40
CA ASP A 50 -8.10 -27.79 -20.00
C ASP A 50 -8.29 -27.58 -18.49
N VAL A 51 -7.22 -27.71 -17.71
CA VAL A 51 -7.25 -27.51 -16.26
C VAL A 51 -7.15 -26.04 -15.92
N ALA A 52 -8.13 -25.55 -15.17
CA ALA A 52 -8.11 -24.21 -14.63
C ALA A 52 -6.95 -24.04 -13.64
N ILE A 53 -6.12 -23.02 -13.88
CA ILE A 53 -5.13 -22.51 -12.93
C ILE A 53 -5.59 -21.15 -12.39
N ARG A 54 -5.07 -20.74 -11.24
CA ARG A 54 -5.41 -19.43 -10.65
C ARG A 54 -4.18 -18.75 -10.06
N LEU A 55 -4.30 -17.46 -9.75
CA LEU A 55 -3.27 -16.76 -9.02
C LEU A 55 -3.35 -17.12 -7.53
N TRP A 56 -2.20 -17.42 -6.94
CA TRP A 56 -2.11 -17.61 -5.50
C TRP A 56 -2.49 -16.34 -4.76
N HIS A 57 -3.13 -16.51 -3.59
CA HIS A 57 -3.60 -15.41 -2.76
C HIS A 57 -3.25 -15.67 -1.28
N PRO A 58 -2.69 -14.68 -0.55
CA PRO A 58 -2.28 -14.90 0.85
C PRO A 58 -3.46 -15.22 1.79
N LEU A 59 -4.68 -14.80 1.47
CA LEU A 59 -5.89 -15.19 2.22
C LEU A 59 -6.10 -16.72 2.31
N HIS A 60 -5.56 -17.49 1.36
CA HIS A 60 -5.69 -18.95 1.32
C HIS A 60 -4.46 -19.67 1.87
N ALA A 61 -3.46 -18.93 2.36
CA ALA A 61 -2.17 -19.45 2.79
C ALA A 61 -1.96 -19.26 4.30
N SER A 62 -1.12 -20.11 4.88
CA SER A 62 -0.68 -19.93 6.26
C SER A 62 0.32 -18.77 6.36
N VAL A 63 0.46 -18.20 7.56
CA VAL A 63 1.47 -17.15 7.83
C VAL A 63 2.88 -17.61 7.47
N GLU A 64 3.20 -18.87 7.75
CA GLU A 64 4.49 -19.48 7.41
C GLU A 64 4.70 -19.57 5.89
N GLU A 65 3.69 -20.02 5.15
CA GLU A 65 3.77 -20.11 3.68
C GLU A 65 3.95 -18.71 3.06
N ILE A 66 3.19 -17.71 3.52
CA ILE A 66 3.33 -16.31 3.09
C ILE A 66 4.76 -15.82 3.36
N ARG A 67 5.29 -16.08 4.57
CA ARG A 67 6.64 -15.68 4.96
C ARG A 67 7.67 -16.30 4.02
N ARG A 68 7.60 -17.61 3.79
CA ARG A 68 8.56 -18.30 2.92
C ARG A 68 8.47 -17.81 1.47
N TRP A 69 7.27 -17.54 0.94
CA TRP A 69 7.15 -16.92 -0.38
C TRP A 69 7.80 -15.54 -0.44
N ARG A 70 7.62 -14.70 0.59
CA ARG A 70 8.28 -13.38 0.66
C ARG A 70 9.80 -13.50 0.71
N ASP A 71 10.31 -14.46 1.48
CA ASP A 71 11.74 -14.75 1.58
C ASP A 71 12.27 -15.20 0.21
N GLU A 72 11.64 -16.19 -0.42
CA GLU A 72 12.02 -16.72 -1.74
C GLU A 72 12.06 -15.64 -2.84
N LEU A 73 11.03 -14.79 -2.91
CA LEU A 73 10.97 -13.72 -3.89
C LEU A 73 12.06 -12.67 -3.67
N THR A 74 12.44 -12.42 -2.41
CA THR A 74 13.53 -11.48 -2.10
C THR A 74 14.89 -12.11 -2.41
N ASP A 75 15.10 -13.37 -2.02
CA ASP A 75 16.37 -14.07 -2.23
C ASP A 75 16.70 -14.26 -3.71
N ARG A 76 15.68 -14.52 -4.54
CA ARG A 76 15.81 -14.60 -6.01
C ARG A 76 15.79 -13.23 -6.71
N GLU A 77 15.62 -12.14 -5.98
CA GLU A 77 15.39 -10.80 -6.53
C GLU A 77 14.25 -10.79 -7.59
N LEU A 78 13.19 -11.54 -7.32
CA LEU A 78 12.04 -11.70 -8.20
C LEU A 78 11.00 -10.59 -7.95
N ARG A 79 11.11 -9.48 -8.68
CA ARG A 79 10.13 -8.37 -8.57
C ARG A 79 8.77 -8.76 -9.14
N GLN A 80 7.75 -8.78 -8.29
CA GLN A 80 6.38 -9.01 -8.73
C GLN A 80 5.80 -7.74 -9.38
N PRO A 81 4.98 -7.88 -10.44
CA PRO A 81 4.35 -6.74 -11.13
C PRO A 81 3.29 -6.02 -10.26
N PHE A 82 2.79 -6.70 -9.24
CA PHE A 82 1.93 -6.15 -8.20
C PHE A 82 2.18 -6.91 -6.89
N LYS A 83 1.75 -6.34 -5.76
CA LYS A 83 1.82 -7.01 -4.45
C LYS A 83 0.97 -8.28 -4.46
N GLN A 84 1.61 -9.44 -4.61
CA GLN A 84 0.96 -10.75 -4.49
C GLN A 84 1.35 -11.44 -3.18
N ALA A 85 2.63 -11.78 -2.97
CA ALA A 85 3.12 -12.32 -1.68
C ALA A 85 3.07 -11.26 -0.56
N PHE A 86 3.28 -10.02 -0.94
CA PHE A 86 3.19 -8.84 -0.08
C PHE A 86 1.79 -8.22 -0.12
N ARG A 87 0.76 -8.95 -0.55
CA ARG A 87 -0.60 -8.40 -0.58
C ARG A 87 -1.14 -8.24 0.83
N GLU A 88 -1.71 -7.06 1.10
CA GLU A 88 -2.46 -6.76 2.30
C GLU A 88 -3.72 -7.65 2.37
N VAL A 89 -4.00 -8.24 3.53
CA VAL A 89 -5.18 -9.08 3.78
C VAL A 89 -6.05 -8.42 4.84
N TYR A 90 -7.32 -8.16 4.52
CA TYR A 90 -8.28 -7.56 5.43
C TYR A 90 -9.29 -8.62 5.83
N LEU A 91 -9.26 -8.98 7.11
CA LEU A 91 -10.27 -9.85 7.73
C LEU A 91 -11.33 -9.01 8.42
N LEU A 92 -12.52 -9.60 8.56
CA LEU A 92 -13.60 -9.02 9.35
C LEU A 92 -13.17 -8.89 10.81
N THR A 93 -13.32 -7.70 11.37
CA THR A 93 -12.92 -7.38 12.75
C THR A 93 -14.12 -7.38 13.70
N PRO A 94 -13.91 -7.51 15.02
CA PRO A 94 -14.98 -7.36 16.00
C PRO A 94 -15.72 -6.03 15.92
N ALA A 95 -15.03 -4.93 15.57
CA ALA A 95 -15.67 -3.63 15.38
C ALA A 95 -16.67 -3.65 14.21
N GLU A 96 -16.33 -4.33 13.12
CA GLU A 96 -17.22 -4.49 11.96
C GLU A 96 -18.36 -5.49 12.20
N GLN A 97 -18.18 -6.42 13.14
CA GLN A 97 -19.28 -7.27 13.60
C GLN A 97 -20.31 -6.45 14.39
N GLN A 98 -19.90 -5.40 15.09
CA GLN A 98 -20.81 -4.52 15.84
C GLN A 98 -21.56 -3.54 14.95
N THR A 99 -20.91 -2.98 13.93
CA THR A 99 -21.57 -2.09 12.96
C THR A 99 -22.42 -2.84 11.94
N GLU A 100 -22.20 -4.16 11.82
CA GLU A 100 -22.88 -5.15 10.99
C GLU A 100 -22.79 -4.91 9.47
N THR A 101 -23.13 -3.71 8.99
CA THR A 101 -23.38 -3.42 7.57
C THR A 101 -22.35 -2.49 6.93
N TYR A 102 -21.48 -1.87 7.73
CA TYR A 102 -20.44 -0.95 7.23
C TYR A 102 -19.18 -1.00 8.07
N SER A 103 -18.06 -0.62 7.48
CA SER A 103 -16.75 -0.50 8.12
C SER A 103 -16.35 0.98 8.22
N ASN A 104 -15.92 1.39 9.41
CA ASN A 104 -15.33 2.71 9.67
C ASN A 104 -13.80 2.68 9.67
N ARG A 105 -13.18 1.59 9.20
CA ARG A 105 -11.71 1.42 9.21
C ARG A 105 -10.97 2.52 8.45
N PHE A 106 -11.66 3.17 7.52
CA PHE A 106 -11.13 4.21 6.64
C PHE A 106 -11.83 5.55 6.81
N ALA A 107 -12.58 5.73 7.91
CA ALA A 107 -13.29 6.98 8.19
C ALA A 107 -12.35 8.03 8.79
N ALA A 108 -12.75 9.30 8.70
CA ALA A 108 -12.09 10.46 9.28
C ALA A 108 -10.67 10.75 8.77
N HIS A 109 -10.33 10.33 7.55
CA HIS A 109 -9.11 10.80 6.89
C HIS A 109 -9.38 12.04 6.05
N ILE A 110 -8.49 13.03 6.13
CA ILE A 110 -8.48 14.18 5.23
C ILE A 110 -7.57 13.87 4.05
N VAL A 111 -8.08 14.05 2.84
CA VAL A 111 -7.41 13.66 1.60
C VAL A 111 -7.47 14.77 0.55
N HIS A 112 -6.48 14.77 -0.35
CA HIS A 112 -6.46 15.56 -1.58
C HIS A 112 -7.57 15.07 -2.53
N TYR A 113 -8.64 15.85 -2.65
CA TYR A 113 -9.87 15.39 -3.33
C TYR A 113 -9.64 15.11 -4.82
N ARG A 114 -8.94 16.01 -5.54
CA ARG A 114 -8.67 15.83 -6.98
C ARG A 114 -7.89 14.54 -7.26
N GLN A 115 -6.96 14.17 -6.38
CA GLN A 115 -6.21 12.94 -6.48
C GLN A 115 -7.09 11.73 -6.17
N LEU A 116 -7.92 11.81 -5.13
CA LEU A 116 -8.90 10.78 -4.77
C LEU A 116 -9.83 10.47 -5.95
N TYR A 117 -10.45 11.51 -6.51
CA TYR A 117 -11.37 11.41 -7.64
C TYR A 117 -10.72 10.71 -8.84
N ALA A 118 -9.52 11.17 -9.24
CA ALA A 118 -8.79 10.58 -10.36
C ALA A 118 -8.43 9.11 -10.10
N LEU A 119 -8.00 8.77 -8.89
CA LEU A 119 -7.60 7.43 -8.51
C LEU A 119 -8.79 6.46 -8.46
N MET A 120 -9.94 6.88 -7.90
CA MET A 120 -11.17 6.08 -7.91
C MET A 120 -11.63 5.79 -9.34
N ARG A 121 -11.72 6.82 -10.19
CA ARG A 121 -12.11 6.67 -11.60
C ARG A 121 -11.15 5.77 -12.37
N GLY A 122 -9.84 5.93 -12.17
CA GLY A 122 -8.81 5.09 -12.80
C GLY A 122 -8.89 3.61 -12.41
N ARG A 123 -9.50 3.30 -11.26
CA ARG A 123 -9.71 1.92 -10.77
C ARG A 123 -11.11 1.36 -11.05
N GLY A 124 -11.90 2.06 -11.87
CA GLY A 124 -13.23 1.60 -12.28
C GLY A 124 -14.32 1.82 -11.23
N TRP A 125 -14.11 2.72 -10.26
CA TRP A 125 -15.17 3.18 -9.39
C TRP A 125 -16.00 4.26 -10.10
N THR A 126 -17.30 4.24 -9.86
CA THR A 126 -18.26 5.24 -10.32
C THR A 126 -18.54 6.19 -9.18
N CYS A 127 -18.32 7.48 -9.39
CA CYS A 127 -18.54 8.53 -8.40
C CYS A 127 -18.88 9.84 -9.13
N SER A 128 -19.66 10.68 -8.46
CA SER A 128 -19.95 12.04 -8.91
C SER A 128 -18.79 12.97 -8.53
N ARG A 129 -18.80 14.19 -9.06
CA ARG A 129 -17.85 15.21 -8.59
C ARG A 129 -18.45 15.85 -7.34
N LEU A 130 -17.67 15.95 -6.27
CA LEU A 130 -17.92 16.81 -5.13
C LEU A 130 -17.61 18.28 -5.46
N GLY A 131 -18.25 19.19 -4.73
CA GLY A 131 -17.94 20.62 -4.73
C GLY A 131 -18.98 21.48 -4.01
N PRO A 132 -18.80 22.82 -4.01
CA PRO A 132 -19.54 23.75 -3.14
C PRO A 132 -20.98 24.04 -3.59
N TRP A 133 -21.51 23.29 -4.56
CA TRP A 133 -22.88 23.46 -5.05
C TRP A 133 -23.86 22.59 -4.26
N ASP A 134 -25.16 22.89 -4.40
CA ASP A 134 -26.23 22.14 -3.74
C ASP A 134 -26.21 20.66 -4.15
N GLY A 135 -26.13 19.77 -3.15
CA GLY A 135 -25.96 18.32 -3.32
C GLY A 135 -24.57 17.87 -3.80
N GLY A 136 -23.57 18.74 -3.79
CA GLY A 136 -22.17 18.42 -4.10
C GLY A 136 -21.30 18.15 -2.86
N ASP A 137 -21.87 18.21 -1.66
CA ASP A 137 -21.17 18.09 -0.38
C ASP A 137 -20.81 16.64 -0.02
N THR A 138 -21.51 15.65 -0.57
CA THR A 138 -21.27 14.22 -0.31
C THR A 138 -21.49 13.38 -1.57
N ASP A 139 -20.73 12.29 -1.71
CA ASP A 139 -20.93 11.31 -2.76
C ASP A 139 -20.57 9.90 -2.27
N ASP A 140 -21.37 8.94 -2.72
CA ASP A 140 -21.14 7.52 -2.50
C ASP A 140 -20.50 6.94 -3.77
N ALA A 141 -19.20 6.66 -3.71
CA ALA A 141 -18.48 6.01 -4.80
C ALA A 141 -18.80 4.50 -4.78
N TYR A 142 -19.02 3.91 -5.96
CA TYR A 142 -19.36 2.48 -6.06
C TYR A 142 -18.49 1.74 -7.07
N ARG A 143 -18.21 0.46 -6.77
CA ARG A 143 -17.60 -0.47 -7.73
C ARG A 143 -18.28 -1.83 -7.67
N VAL A 144 -18.76 -2.31 -8.82
CA VAL A 144 -19.22 -3.69 -8.97
C VAL A 144 -17.98 -4.60 -9.05
N LEU A 145 -17.93 -5.59 -8.17
CA LEU A 145 -16.78 -6.47 -8.00
C LEU A 145 -16.85 -7.64 -9.01
N PRO A 146 -15.70 -8.30 -9.30
CA PRO A 146 -15.67 -9.46 -10.19
C PRO A 146 -16.70 -10.52 -9.80
N GLY A 147 -17.35 -11.10 -10.81
CA GLY A 147 -18.48 -12.02 -10.63
C GLY A 147 -19.85 -11.34 -10.53
N GLY A 148 -19.91 -10.00 -10.41
CA GLY A 148 -21.14 -9.20 -10.59
C GLY A 148 -22.23 -9.36 -9.51
N ALA A 149 -21.99 -10.20 -8.51
CA ALA A 149 -22.91 -10.44 -7.39
C ALA A 149 -22.78 -9.42 -6.26
N TRP A 150 -21.62 -8.78 -6.14
CA TRP A 150 -21.27 -7.85 -5.06
C TRP A 150 -20.86 -6.50 -5.61
N ARG A 151 -21.21 -5.45 -4.86
CA ARG A 151 -20.77 -4.08 -5.10
C ARG A 151 -20.27 -3.51 -3.77
N VAL A 152 -19.15 -2.80 -3.81
CA VAL A 152 -18.67 -2.01 -2.67
C VAL A 152 -19.10 -0.56 -2.85
N GLY A 153 -19.48 0.08 -1.75
CA GLY A 153 -19.71 1.52 -1.66
C GLY A 153 -18.72 2.16 -0.70
N PHE A 154 -18.29 3.38 -1.00
CA PHE A 154 -17.36 4.17 -0.20
C PHE A 154 -17.82 5.63 -0.14
N ARG A 155 -17.99 6.15 1.06
CA ARG A 155 -18.45 7.53 1.28
C ARG A 155 -17.29 8.49 1.45
N HIS A 156 -17.42 9.65 0.82
CA HIS A 156 -16.52 10.76 0.96
C HIS A 156 -17.30 12.08 0.87
N ASP A 157 -16.87 13.05 1.66
CA ASP A 157 -17.54 14.34 1.82
C ASP A 157 -16.59 15.46 1.46
N TYR A 158 -17.10 16.45 0.75
CA TYR A 158 -16.37 17.65 0.37
C TYR A 158 -15.92 18.40 1.63
N ARG A 159 -14.68 18.88 1.63
CA ARG A 159 -14.16 19.79 2.63
C ARG A 159 -13.69 21.05 1.90
N ASP A 160 -14.00 22.19 2.51
CA ASP A 160 -13.95 23.57 1.97
C ASP A 160 -12.91 23.87 0.89
N GLU A 161 -13.23 24.86 0.05
CA GLU A 161 -12.24 25.54 -0.79
C GLU A 161 -11.18 26.22 0.09
N GLN A 162 -9.93 25.77 0.00
CA GLN A 162 -8.81 26.43 0.66
C GLN A 162 -8.54 27.82 0.03
N PRO A 163 -7.95 28.77 0.78
CA PRO A 163 -7.58 30.08 0.27
C PRO A 163 -6.64 30.03 -0.96
N ASP A 164 -5.87 28.95 -1.09
CA ASP A 164 -4.94 28.67 -2.19
C ASP A 164 -5.56 27.81 -3.32
N GLY A 165 -6.84 27.43 -3.20
CA GLY A 165 -7.58 26.62 -4.16
C GLY A 165 -7.34 25.10 -4.06
N VAL A 166 -6.73 24.60 -2.98
CA VAL A 166 -6.59 23.15 -2.74
C VAL A 166 -7.92 22.56 -2.23
N GLU A 167 -8.51 21.65 -3.02
CA GLU A 167 -9.75 20.94 -2.67
C GLU A 167 -9.45 19.70 -1.80
N CYS A 168 -10.05 19.63 -0.61
CA CYS A 168 -9.97 18.47 0.27
C CYS A 168 -11.29 17.68 0.31
N ALA A 169 -11.19 16.42 0.75
CA ALA A 169 -12.34 15.63 1.13
C ALA A 169 -12.06 14.92 2.47
N SER A 170 -13.11 14.62 3.22
CA SER A 170 -13.03 13.65 4.31
C SER A 170 -13.58 12.30 3.87
N THR A 171 -12.95 11.23 4.30
CA THR A 171 -13.45 9.86 4.08
C THR A 171 -14.34 9.42 5.22
N ASP A 172 -15.28 8.52 4.93
CA ASP A 172 -16.21 7.97 5.92
C ASP A 172 -16.31 6.45 5.74
N ARG A 173 -17.53 5.89 5.76
CA ARG A 173 -17.80 4.46 5.79
C ARG A 173 -17.59 3.75 4.45
N VAL A 174 -17.31 2.45 4.55
CA VAL A 174 -17.32 1.47 3.45
C VAL A 174 -18.42 0.44 3.72
N TRP A 175 -19.20 0.06 2.71
CA TRP A 175 -20.23 -0.98 2.85
C TRP A 175 -20.29 -1.86 1.60
N PHE A 176 -21.04 -2.95 1.72
CA PHE A 176 -21.22 -3.92 0.64
C PHE A 176 -22.69 -4.14 0.35
N ASP A 177 -23.03 -4.12 -0.94
CA ASP A 177 -24.33 -4.49 -1.43
C ASP A 177 -24.25 -5.82 -2.18
N ARG A 178 -25.24 -6.67 -1.96
CA ARG A 178 -25.45 -7.90 -2.72
C ARG A 178 -26.57 -7.69 -3.73
N ARG A 179 -26.39 -8.24 -4.93
CA ARG A 179 -27.42 -8.22 -5.97
C ARG A 179 -28.51 -9.26 -5.64
N ALA A 180 -29.74 -8.79 -5.43
CA ALA A 180 -30.89 -9.63 -5.12
C ALA A 180 -32.16 -9.09 -5.82
N GLY A 181 -32.83 -9.92 -6.61
CA GLY A 181 -34.07 -9.53 -7.31
C GLY A 181 -33.87 -8.37 -8.30
N GLY A 182 -32.71 -8.26 -8.93
CA GLY A 182 -32.38 -7.18 -9.87
C GLY A 182 -31.91 -5.86 -9.23
N ALA A 183 -32.03 -5.71 -7.91
CA ALA A 183 -31.62 -4.53 -7.16
C ALA A 183 -30.39 -4.80 -6.27
N TRP A 184 -29.70 -3.72 -5.88
CA TRP A 184 -28.65 -3.76 -4.87
C TRP A 184 -29.27 -3.63 -3.47
N ARG A 185 -28.86 -4.49 -2.54
CA ARG A 185 -29.27 -4.42 -1.14
C ARG A 185 -28.06 -4.53 -0.25
N THR A 186 -27.95 -3.62 0.72
CA THR A 186 -26.89 -3.67 1.72
C THR A 186 -26.93 -4.99 2.47
N ALA A 187 -25.78 -5.61 2.57
CA ALA A 187 -25.60 -6.91 3.20
C ALA A 187 -24.78 -6.76 4.49
N PRO A 188 -25.00 -7.64 5.48
CA PRO A 188 -24.08 -7.79 6.60
C PRO A 188 -22.66 -8.09 6.10
N LEU A 189 -21.65 -7.47 6.70
CA LEU A 189 -20.25 -7.71 6.38
C LEU A 189 -19.83 -9.16 6.63
N ALA A 190 -20.49 -9.85 7.57
CA ALA A 190 -20.31 -11.27 7.83
C ALA A 190 -20.72 -12.18 6.66
N ASP A 191 -21.62 -11.72 5.79
CA ASP A 191 -22.08 -12.48 4.62
C ASP A 191 -21.19 -12.24 3.39
N VAL A 192 -20.30 -11.25 3.44
CA VAL A 192 -19.39 -10.91 2.34
C VAL A 192 -18.29 -11.96 2.28
N PRO A 193 -18.03 -12.61 1.11
CA PRO A 193 -16.92 -13.53 0.98
C PRO A 193 -15.60 -12.85 1.35
N ALA A 194 -14.75 -13.50 2.15
CA ALA A 194 -13.54 -12.90 2.69
C ALA A 194 -12.61 -12.32 1.62
N ILE A 195 -12.52 -12.96 0.44
CA ILE A 195 -11.74 -12.44 -0.70
C ILE A 195 -12.33 -11.15 -1.26
N VAL A 196 -13.66 -11.06 -1.35
CA VAL A 196 -14.38 -9.86 -1.83
C VAL A 196 -14.18 -8.71 -0.86
N LEU A 197 -14.32 -8.97 0.44
CA LEU A 197 -14.07 -7.99 1.49
C LEU A 197 -12.61 -7.51 1.45
N SER A 198 -11.66 -8.44 1.48
CA SER A 198 -10.23 -8.11 1.48
C SER A 198 -9.83 -7.25 0.28
N GLU A 199 -10.29 -7.61 -0.92
CA GLU A 199 -9.92 -6.88 -2.13
C GLU A 199 -10.56 -5.49 -2.24
N ALA A 200 -11.80 -5.36 -1.81
CA ALA A 200 -12.48 -4.07 -1.82
C ALA A 200 -11.89 -3.11 -0.78
N LEU A 201 -11.61 -3.59 0.44
CA LEU A 201 -10.97 -2.78 1.49
C LEU A 201 -9.53 -2.40 1.11
N ARG A 202 -8.82 -3.26 0.37
CA ARG A 202 -7.49 -2.93 -0.17
C ARG A 202 -7.52 -1.78 -1.16
N ASP A 203 -8.55 -1.70 -1.99
CA ASP A 203 -8.77 -0.57 -2.90
C ASP A 203 -8.97 0.73 -2.11
N VAL A 204 -9.79 0.70 -1.05
CA VAL A 204 -10.04 1.87 -0.20
C VAL A 204 -8.80 2.28 0.60
N ASP A 205 -8.03 1.33 1.14
CA ASP A 205 -6.75 1.63 1.80
C ASP A 205 -5.76 2.31 0.83
N LEU A 206 -5.72 1.87 -0.42
CA LEU A 206 -4.90 2.54 -1.45
C LEU A 206 -5.35 4.00 -1.65
N PHE A 207 -6.66 4.24 -1.73
CA PHE A 207 -7.19 5.61 -1.86
C PHE A 207 -6.72 6.47 -0.69
N VAL A 208 -7.07 6.07 0.53
CA VAL A 208 -6.72 6.81 1.75
C VAL A 208 -5.22 7.01 1.87
N SER A 209 -4.42 5.96 1.71
CA SER A 209 -2.97 6.02 1.95
C SER A 209 -2.21 6.86 0.92
N VAL A 210 -2.67 6.93 -0.33
CA VAL A 210 -2.04 7.73 -1.37
C VAL A 210 -2.47 9.18 -1.29
N THR A 211 -3.74 9.45 -1.00
CA THR A 211 -4.30 10.80 -1.10
C THR A 211 -4.37 11.53 0.23
N SER A 212 -4.05 10.88 1.35
CA SER A 212 -4.03 11.53 2.67
C SER A 212 -3.06 12.70 2.71
N ILE A 213 -3.54 13.84 3.23
CA ILE A 213 -2.71 15.04 3.43
C ILE A 213 -1.55 14.76 4.40
N ALA A 214 -1.71 13.78 5.31
CA ALA A 214 -0.66 13.37 6.25
C ALA A 214 0.57 12.75 5.56
N ALA A 215 0.43 12.32 4.31
CA ALA A 215 1.51 11.78 3.50
C ALA A 215 2.19 12.84 2.61
N ASP A 216 1.70 14.08 2.66
CA ASP A 216 2.21 15.24 1.91
C ASP A 216 3.25 16.00 2.76
N PRO A 217 4.52 16.03 2.34
CA PRO A 217 5.56 16.77 3.04
C PRO A 217 5.46 18.29 2.90
N HIS A 218 4.71 18.81 1.92
CA HIS A 218 4.54 20.25 1.69
C HIS A 218 3.29 20.82 2.37
N TRP A 219 2.54 20.00 3.12
CA TRP A 219 1.28 20.45 3.71
C TRP A 219 1.45 21.70 4.59
N MET A 220 2.56 21.77 5.34
CA MET A 220 2.87 22.92 6.20
C MET A 220 3.21 24.20 5.40
N ASP A 221 3.55 24.08 4.11
CA ASP A 221 3.89 25.22 3.25
C ASP A 221 2.65 25.85 2.60
N CYS A 222 1.47 25.22 2.71
CA CYS A 222 0.20 25.70 2.15
C CYS A 222 -0.42 26.90 2.92
N GLY A 223 0.22 27.38 3.98
CA GLY A 223 0.03 28.76 4.44
C GLY A 223 -1.05 29.02 5.50
N ASP A 224 -1.67 28.01 6.10
CA ASP A 224 -2.52 28.15 7.30
C ASP A 224 -2.42 26.86 8.15
N ASP A 225 -2.63 26.94 9.48
CA ASP A 225 -2.64 25.80 10.44
C ASP A 225 -3.77 24.77 10.17
N LEU A 226 -4.37 24.79 8.98
CA LEU A 226 -5.49 23.98 8.57
C LEU A 226 -5.13 22.50 8.59
N HIS A 227 -5.83 21.74 9.43
CA HIS A 227 -5.57 20.32 9.67
C HIS A 227 -4.12 20.00 10.11
N ALA A 228 -3.36 21.00 10.59
CA ALA A 228 -2.00 20.79 11.10
C ALA A 228 -1.99 19.79 12.26
N ASP A 229 -3.03 19.79 13.09
CA ASP A 229 -3.22 18.79 14.14
C ASP A 229 -3.43 17.38 13.60
N TYR A 230 -4.26 17.21 12.57
CA TYR A 230 -4.46 15.93 11.90
C TYR A 230 -3.14 15.44 11.27
N TRP A 231 -2.42 16.33 10.57
CA TRP A 231 -1.14 16.01 9.95
C TRP A 231 -0.08 15.58 10.99
N ARG A 232 0.02 16.31 12.11
CA ARG A 232 0.93 15.97 13.22
C ARG A 232 0.56 14.64 13.87
N GLN A 233 -0.73 14.44 14.19
CA GLN A 233 -1.22 13.20 14.82
C GLN A 233 -1.01 11.98 13.94
N ALA A 234 -1.19 12.12 12.62
CA ALA A 234 -1.03 11.03 11.67
C ALA A 234 0.40 10.47 11.60
N SER A 235 1.42 11.27 11.95
CA SER A 235 2.80 10.77 12.08
C SER A 235 3.03 9.89 13.32
N HIS A 236 2.09 9.92 14.28
CA HIS A 236 2.09 9.07 15.47
C HIS A 236 1.07 7.92 15.41
N ALA A 237 0.19 7.91 14.41
CA ALA A 237 -0.86 6.91 14.26
C ALA A 237 -0.28 5.49 14.05
N GLU A 238 -1.13 4.48 14.27
CA GLU A 238 -0.79 3.09 13.96
C GLU A 238 -0.58 2.90 12.45
N LEU A 239 0.25 1.91 12.10
CA LEU A 239 0.51 1.61 10.70
C LEU A 239 -0.73 0.99 10.04
N THR A 240 -1.15 1.58 8.93
CA THR A 240 -2.10 0.95 8.00
C THR A 240 -1.55 -0.38 7.48
N ALA A 241 -2.42 -1.25 6.96
CA ALA A 241 -1.99 -2.53 6.39
C ALA A 241 -0.96 -2.35 5.26
N THR A 242 -1.12 -1.30 4.44
CA THR A 242 -0.14 -0.90 3.43
C THR A 242 1.23 -0.57 4.06
N ALA A 243 1.27 0.15 5.17
CA ALA A 243 2.52 0.49 5.85
C ALA A 243 3.17 -0.72 6.55
N GLN A 244 2.38 -1.64 7.10
CA GLN A 244 2.87 -2.92 7.63
C GLN A 244 3.50 -3.80 6.54
N THR A 245 2.93 -3.77 5.33
CA THR A 245 3.50 -4.45 4.16
C THR A 245 4.87 -3.87 3.78
N ARG A 246 5.01 -2.54 3.80
CA ARG A 246 6.32 -1.88 3.58
C ARG A 246 7.32 -2.28 4.67
N ARG A 247 6.89 -2.33 5.93
CA ARG A 247 7.70 -2.82 7.05
C ARG A 247 8.25 -4.22 6.76
N ALA A 248 7.38 -5.16 6.38
CA ALA A 248 7.77 -6.54 6.08
C ALA A 248 8.73 -6.66 4.87
N ALA A 249 8.62 -5.76 3.89
CA ALA A 249 9.58 -5.68 2.79
C ALA A 249 10.93 -5.13 3.26
N LEU A 250 10.93 -4.06 4.08
CA LEU A 250 12.15 -3.45 4.64
C LEU A 250 12.95 -4.42 5.52
N GLU A 251 12.29 -5.26 6.32
CA GLU A 251 12.95 -6.32 7.11
C GLU A 251 13.86 -7.22 6.27
N ARG A 252 13.50 -7.43 5.00
CA ARG A 252 14.23 -8.29 4.06
C ARG A 252 15.24 -7.52 3.21
N ILE A 253 14.94 -6.27 2.89
CA ILE A 253 15.79 -5.41 2.04
C ILE A 253 16.98 -4.87 2.86
N ILE A 254 16.74 -4.29 4.04
CA ILE A 254 17.77 -3.55 4.79
C ILE A 254 19.03 -4.38 5.07
N PRO A 255 18.94 -5.64 5.54
CA PRO A 255 20.13 -6.46 5.82
C PRO A 255 21.02 -6.73 4.61
N ARG A 256 20.49 -6.57 3.39
CA ARG A 256 21.20 -6.80 2.12
C ARG A 256 21.80 -5.52 1.53
N THR A 257 21.84 -4.44 2.30
CA THR A 257 22.34 -3.13 1.86
C THR A 257 23.40 -2.59 2.82
N LYS A 258 24.11 -1.52 2.42
CA LYS A 258 25.03 -0.77 3.30
C LYS A 258 24.35 -0.13 4.52
N LEU A 259 23.02 -0.20 4.62
CA LEU A 259 22.25 0.31 5.77
C LEU A 259 22.15 -0.69 6.92
N ALA A 260 22.55 -1.96 6.73
CA ALA A 260 22.34 -3.03 7.71
C ALA A 260 22.76 -2.66 9.15
N ASP A 261 23.94 -2.06 9.31
CA ASP A 261 24.48 -1.70 10.63
C ASP A 261 24.01 -0.32 11.15
N ARG A 262 23.33 0.45 10.30
CA ARG A 262 22.90 1.82 10.59
C ARG A 262 21.40 1.96 10.80
N CYS A 263 20.64 0.93 10.44
CA CYS A 263 19.19 0.96 10.48
C CYS A 263 18.62 -0.04 11.48
N GLU A 264 17.58 0.41 12.18
CA GLU A 264 16.77 -0.43 13.06
C GLU A 264 15.30 -0.26 12.69
N LEU A 265 14.59 -1.37 12.55
CA LEU A 265 13.17 -1.35 12.21
C LEU A 265 12.32 -1.55 13.46
N THR A 266 11.61 -0.51 13.85
CA THR A 266 10.67 -0.54 14.97
C THR A 266 9.26 -0.91 14.50
N GLU A 267 8.26 -0.82 15.38
CA GLU A 267 6.86 -1.03 15.02
C GLU A 267 6.38 -0.05 13.94
N ARG A 268 6.78 1.23 14.01
CA ARG A 268 6.22 2.32 13.18
C ARG A 268 7.25 3.06 12.34
N HIS A 269 8.53 2.93 12.68
CA HIS A 269 9.60 3.73 12.08
C HIS A 269 10.76 2.85 11.63
N LEU A 270 11.39 3.28 10.53
CA LEU A 270 12.76 2.95 10.22
C LEU A 270 13.66 3.98 10.90
N VAL A 271 14.40 3.55 11.91
CA VAL A 271 15.41 4.37 12.60
C VAL A 271 16.71 4.28 11.80
N VAL A 272 17.32 5.42 11.53
CA VAL A 272 18.56 5.55 10.74
C VAL A 272 19.56 6.35 11.55
N ARG A 273 20.71 5.74 11.85
CA ARG A 273 21.83 6.41 12.52
C ARG A 273 22.74 7.08 11.48
N GLY A 274 22.68 8.40 11.41
CA GLY A 274 23.62 9.23 10.66
C GLY A 274 24.89 9.54 11.46
N GLN A 275 25.71 10.45 10.94
CA GLN A 275 26.90 10.97 11.63
C GLN A 275 26.57 12.22 12.45
N LEU A 276 25.57 12.99 12.05
CA LEU A 276 25.14 14.23 12.69
C LEU A 276 23.98 13.99 13.66
N ASN A 277 22.97 13.22 13.26
CA ASN A 277 21.78 12.93 14.07
C ASN A 277 21.28 11.48 13.89
N THR A 278 20.37 11.06 14.77
CA THR A 278 19.53 9.87 14.57
C THR A 278 18.18 10.29 14.01
N TYR A 279 17.72 9.58 12.99
CA TYR A 279 16.50 9.90 12.24
C TYR A 279 15.47 8.79 12.38
N ARG A 280 14.19 9.13 12.50
CA ARG A 280 13.08 8.18 12.52
C ARG A 280 12.18 8.46 11.32
N ILE A 281 12.14 7.54 10.37
CA ILE A 281 11.30 7.64 9.17
C ILE A 281 10.01 6.85 9.39
N HIS A 282 8.87 7.53 9.41
CA HIS A 282 7.57 6.88 9.60
C HIS A 282 7.20 6.00 8.38
N LEU A 283 6.81 4.75 8.61
CA LEU A 283 6.61 3.76 7.54
C LEU A 283 5.33 3.98 6.71
N GLY A 284 4.37 4.75 7.24
CA GLY A 284 3.15 5.14 6.52
C GLY A 284 3.34 6.38 5.65
N SER A 285 3.72 7.50 6.26
CA SER A 285 3.83 8.82 5.60
C SER A 285 5.21 9.06 4.98
N GLY A 286 6.27 8.42 5.46
CA GLY A 286 7.64 8.75 5.09
C GLY A 286 8.16 10.04 5.72
N ASN A 287 7.45 10.61 6.70
CA ASN A 287 7.89 11.78 7.47
C ASN A 287 9.10 11.42 8.32
N ILE A 288 9.99 12.39 8.53
CA ILE A 288 11.25 12.18 9.26
C ILE A 288 11.22 13.02 10.54
N LEU A 289 11.54 12.39 11.66
CA LEU A 289 11.80 13.05 12.93
C LEU A 289 13.28 12.89 13.29
N MET A 290 13.90 13.95 13.80
CA MET A 290 15.28 13.96 14.31
C MET A 290 15.29 13.82 15.83
N GLU A 291 16.03 12.84 16.34
CA GLU A 291 16.26 12.70 17.78
C GLU A 291 17.36 13.65 18.27
N PRO A 292 17.33 14.09 19.54
CA PRO A 292 16.36 13.72 20.60
C PRO A 292 15.10 14.59 20.65
N ALA A 293 15.08 15.74 19.98
CA ALA A 293 13.99 16.73 20.10
C ALA A 293 12.70 16.34 19.33
N ASN A 294 12.72 15.26 18.55
CA ASN A 294 11.66 14.89 17.60
C ASN A 294 11.31 16.02 16.63
N THR A 295 12.31 16.79 16.20
CA THR A 295 12.14 17.88 15.25
C THR A 295 11.90 17.31 13.86
N TYR A 296 10.91 17.84 13.13
CA TYR A 296 10.63 17.41 11.76
C TYR A 296 11.78 17.79 10.81
N LEU A 297 12.13 16.85 9.93
CA LEU A 297 13.03 17.09 8.80
C LEU A 297 12.27 16.89 7.49
N CYS A 298 12.03 17.98 6.76
CA CYS A 298 11.42 17.93 5.45
C CYS A 298 12.49 17.68 4.38
N ILE A 299 12.40 16.52 3.73
CA ILE A 299 13.23 16.18 2.56
C ILE A 299 12.29 15.96 1.39
N VAL A 300 12.37 16.87 0.43
CA VAL A 300 11.66 16.81 -0.83
C VAL A 300 12.54 16.10 -1.85
N PRO A 301 12.08 15.00 -2.47
CA PRO A 301 12.84 14.33 -3.51
C PRO A 301 13.07 15.30 -4.68
N ALA A 302 14.33 15.52 -5.04
CA ALA A 302 14.64 16.15 -6.32
C ALA A 302 14.11 15.25 -7.46
N ARG A 303 13.59 15.86 -8.54
CA ARG A 303 13.14 15.11 -9.73
C ARG A 303 14.32 14.29 -10.28
N ARG A 304 14.28 12.97 -10.06
CA ARG A 304 15.17 11.92 -10.62
C ARG A 304 16.66 12.29 -10.67
N GLY A 305 17.37 12.08 -9.57
CA GLY A 305 18.81 11.77 -9.60
C GLY A 305 19.05 10.26 -9.82
N PRO A 306 20.26 9.85 -10.26
CA PRO A 306 20.61 8.44 -10.37
C PRO A 306 20.63 7.82 -8.96
N GLN A 307 19.61 7.03 -8.63
CA GLN A 307 19.61 6.22 -7.42
C GLN A 307 20.38 4.93 -7.66
N GLU A 308 21.15 4.49 -6.67
CA GLU A 308 21.54 3.08 -6.57
C GLU A 308 20.26 2.25 -6.66
N SER A 309 20.16 1.38 -7.67
CA SER A 309 18.96 0.60 -7.94
C SER A 309 18.84 -0.52 -6.91
N VAL A 310 18.34 -0.19 -5.72
CA VAL A 310 18.01 -1.19 -4.70
C VAL A 310 16.86 -2.04 -5.20
N PHE A 311 17.01 -3.36 -5.07
CA PHE A 311 15.95 -4.29 -5.40
C PHE A 311 14.71 -3.99 -4.56
N LEU A 312 13.55 -4.00 -5.22
CA LEU A 312 12.24 -3.89 -4.59
C LEU A 312 11.40 -5.10 -5.03
N PRO A 313 10.74 -5.81 -4.10
CA PRO A 313 9.95 -7.00 -4.41
C PRO A 313 8.67 -6.67 -5.20
N PHE A 314 8.24 -5.42 -5.24
CA PHE A 314 7.10 -4.90 -5.99
C PHE A 314 7.27 -3.40 -6.22
N GLU A 315 6.45 -2.82 -7.10
CA GLU A 315 6.40 -1.36 -7.29
C GLU A 315 5.60 -0.69 -6.17
N ASP A 316 6.25 0.22 -5.42
CA ASP A 316 5.64 1.07 -4.39
C ASP A 316 6.51 2.32 -4.21
N ASP A 317 6.01 3.46 -4.68
CA ASP A 317 6.74 4.73 -4.69
C ASP A 317 7.12 5.19 -3.27
N ARG A 318 6.29 4.89 -2.28
CA ARG A 318 6.54 5.28 -0.89
C ARG A 318 7.62 4.41 -0.26
N LEU A 319 7.66 3.12 -0.57
CA LEU A 319 8.77 2.23 -0.15
C LEU A 319 10.10 2.72 -0.74
N ALA A 320 10.11 3.05 -2.04
CA ALA A 320 11.29 3.61 -2.71
C ALA A 320 11.72 4.95 -2.09
N LEU A 321 10.77 5.82 -1.77
CA LEU A 321 11.01 7.10 -1.08
C LEU A 321 11.63 6.90 0.31
N ILE A 322 11.09 5.99 1.12
CA ILE A 322 11.59 5.68 2.46
C ILE A 322 13.04 5.20 2.37
N LEU A 323 13.34 4.28 1.46
CA LEU A 323 14.71 3.79 1.23
C LEU A 323 15.63 4.92 0.78
N SER A 324 15.21 5.74 -0.18
CA SER A 324 16.00 6.89 -0.64
C SER A 324 16.35 7.85 0.50
N LYS A 325 15.39 8.15 1.37
CA LYS A 325 15.61 8.98 2.56
C LYS A 325 16.60 8.31 3.51
N ALA A 326 16.46 7.00 3.74
CA ALA A 326 17.36 6.25 4.61
C ALA A 326 18.81 6.26 4.09
N PHE A 327 19.04 6.07 2.78
CA PHE A 327 20.37 6.18 2.17
C PHE A 327 20.97 7.56 2.29
N LEU A 328 20.19 8.61 2.03
CA LEU A 328 20.62 10.00 2.16
C LEU A 328 21.03 10.32 3.61
N LEU A 329 20.19 9.93 4.57
CA LEU A 329 20.37 10.23 5.99
C LEU A 329 21.47 9.41 6.66
N ALA A 330 21.73 8.19 6.18
CA ALA A 330 22.86 7.41 6.64
C ALA A 330 24.20 8.09 6.32
N GLU A 331 24.25 8.97 5.31
CA GLU A 331 25.41 9.78 4.93
C GLU A 331 25.15 11.28 5.12
N ASP A 332 24.42 11.65 6.18
CA ASP A 332 23.98 13.03 6.48
C ASP A 332 25.09 14.10 6.42
N ALA A 333 26.31 13.80 6.85
CA ALA A 333 27.46 14.71 6.78
C ALA A 333 27.90 15.06 5.35
N ARG A 334 27.51 14.25 4.36
CA ARG A 334 27.81 14.47 2.93
C ARG A 334 26.68 15.21 2.20
N ILE A 335 25.58 15.54 2.87
CA ILE A 335 24.47 16.28 2.27
C ILE A 335 24.92 17.71 1.99
N THR A 336 24.82 18.12 0.72
CA THR A 336 25.20 19.47 0.26
C THR A 336 24.00 20.37 -0.05
N ASP A 337 22.77 19.82 -0.03
CA ASP A 337 21.56 20.60 -0.28
C ASP A 337 21.39 21.66 0.82
N PRO A 338 21.35 22.96 0.47
CA PRO A 338 21.32 24.03 1.47
C PRO A 338 20.03 24.03 2.32
N LEU A 339 18.89 23.58 1.76
CA LEU A 339 17.62 23.52 2.48
C LEU A 339 17.63 22.40 3.53
N ILE A 340 18.24 21.26 3.21
CA ILE A 340 18.40 20.15 4.16
C ILE A 340 19.44 20.52 5.22
N VAL A 341 20.60 21.07 4.82
CA VAL A 341 21.67 21.46 5.74
C VAL A 341 21.20 22.52 6.74
N ALA A 342 20.37 23.48 6.32
CA ALA A 342 19.79 24.48 7.23
C ALA A 342 18.94 23.83 8.32
N GLN A 343 18.07 22.88 7.97
CA GLN A 343 17.24 22.14 8.92
C GLN A 343 18.08 21.27 9.88
N LEU A 344 19.11 20.58 9.37
CA LEU A 344 20.01 19.77 10.19
C LEU A 344 20.79 20.59 11.23
N ARG A 345 21.10 21.86 10.91
CA ARG A 345 21.78 22.77 11.83
C ARG A 345 20.83 23.38 12.87
N ALA A 346 19.57 23.61 12.51
CA ALA A 346 18.57 24.17 13.41
C ALA A 346 18.13 23.19 14.52
N ALA A 347 18.39 21.89 14.35
CA ALA A 347 18.09 20.85 15.34
C ALA A 347 19.22 20.58 16.35
N ARG A 348 20.35 21.29 16.23
CA ARG A 348 21.45 21.32 17.23
C ARG A 348 21.26 22.48 18.19
#